data_AF-A0A7S0CZD9-F1
#
_entry.id   AF-A0A7S0CZD9-F1
#
_cell.length_a   1.000
_cell.length_b   1.000
_cell.length_c   1.000
_cell.angle_alpha   90.00
_cell.angle_beta   90.00
_cell.angle_gamma   90.00
#
_symmetry.space_group_name_H-M   'P 1'
#
loop_
_entity.id
_entity.type
_entity.pdbx_description
1 polymer ?
#
loop_
_entity_poly.entity_id
_entity_poly.type
_entity_poly.pdbx_seq_one_letter_code
_entity_poly.pdbx_strand_id
1 'polypeptide(L)'
;SRVARVAEEKNGFFTKPSSASSDPATFYFSARDVAASSWAFASLDFFDESLFATLASASVALCARGAFDARALANVAWAHAKANVGGDEAGRRKLFQSVAGALTDACAAEPFFKDSANTDKEMSSRDIANSAWAFAKACFPDDALFDALRLCAVRRDP
;
A
#
# COMPACT_ATOMS: atom_id res chain seq x y z
N SER A 1 8.21 -30.08 16.02
CA SER A 1 8.85 -30.10 14.69
C SER A 1 8.83 -28.73 14.05
N ARG A 2 10.01 -28.28 13.60
CA ARG A 2 10.37 -27.14 12.73
C ARG A 2 9.76 -25.73 12.87
N VAL A 3 8.87 -25.45 13.84
CA VAL A 3 8.22 -24.12 13.96
C VAL A 3 8.72 -23.29 15.14
N ALA A 4 9.60 -23.81 16.01
CA ALA A 4 10.01 -23.14 17.26
C ALA A 4 11.49 -22.71 17.32
N ARG A 5 12.19 -22.59 16.19
CA ARG A 5 13.65 -22.29 16.17
C ARG A 5 14.10 -21.14 15.25
N VAL A 6 13.18 -20.28 14.82
CA VAL A 6 13.50 -19.09 14.00
C VAL A 6 13.11 -17.80 14.74
N ALA A 7 12.88 -17.86 16.05
CA ALA A 7 12.30 -16.77 16.82
C ALA A 7 13.30 -15.72 17.35
N GLU A 8 14.60 -15.80 17.06
CA GLU A 8 15.58 -15.00 17.82
C GLU A 8 16.57 -14.12 17.03
N GLU A 9 16.47 -13.98 15.69
CA GLU A 9 17.56 -13.29 14.96
C GLU A 9 17.18 -12.20 13.94
N LYS A 10 15.94 -11.71 13.88
CA LYS A 10 15.58 -10.73 12.81
C LYS A 10 14.79 -9.51 13.27
N ASN A 11 15.31 -8.81 14.28
CA ASN A 11 14.91 -7.40 14.55
C ASN A 11 15.73 -6.37 13.74
N GLY A 12 16.45 -6.78 12.69
CA GLY A 12 17.32 -5.91 11.88
C GLY A 12 16.83 -5.57 10.47
N PHE A 13 15.66 -6.05 10.04
CA PHE A 13 15.26 -5.93 8.63
C PHE A 13 14.94 -4.49 8.18
N PHE A 14 14.79 -3.56 9.13
CA PHE A 14 14.03 -2.34 8.87
C PHE A 14 14.54 -1.04 9.49
N THR A 15 15.60 -1.05 10.31
CA THR A 15 16.06 0.19 10.97
C THR A 15 17.52 0.56 10.69
N LYS A 16 17.63 1.69 9.97
CA LYS A 16 18.67 2.74 9.98
C LYS A 16 19.99 2.46 9.24
N PRO A 17 20.37 3.31 8.26
CA PRO A 17 21.76 3.34 7.81
C PRO A 17 22.61 4.02 8.88
N SER A 18 23.50 3.23 9.49
CA SER A 18 24.66 3.80 10.16
C SER A 18 25.59 4.38 9.09
N SER A 19 26.14 5.54 9.40
CA SER A 19 27.02 6.36 8.58
C SER A 19 28.06 5.58 7.78
N ALA A 20 28.28 6.07 6.55
CA ALA A 20 29.45 5.83 5.71
C ALA A 20 29.61 4.41 5.13
N SER A 21 28.93 4.14 4.01
CA SER A 21 29.49 3.26 2.98
C SER A 21 28.86 3.61 1.62
N SER A 22 29.72 4.05 0.72
CA SER A 22 29.40 4.33 -0.69
C SER A 22 29.40 3.03 -1.49
N ASP A 23 28.42 2.15 -1.23
CA ASP A 23 28.25 0.89 -1.97
C ASP A 23 26.87 0.87 -2.69
N PRO A 24 26.81 0.75 -4.02
CA PRO A 24 25.59 0.99 -4.79
C PRO A 24 24.57 -0.18 -4.81
N ALA A 25 24.64 -1.13 -3.87
CA ALA A 25 23.68 -2.23 -3.73
C ALA A 25 22.90 -2.17 -2.41
N THR A 26 22.40 -0.98 -2.04
CA THR A 26 21.39 -0.89 -0.98
C THR A 26 20.09 -1.50 -1.50
N PHE A 27 19.73 -2.67 -0.98
CA PHE A 27 18.46 -3.35 -1.26
C PHE A 27 17.28 -2.49 -0.79
N TYR A 28 16.88 -1.51 -1.60
CA TYR A 28 15.66 -0.75 -1.37
C TYR A 28 14.46 -1.58 -1.83
N PHE A 29 13.55 -1.87 -0.91
CA PHE A 29 12.24 -2.43 -1.25
C PHE A 29 11.52 -1.52 -2.24
N SER A 30 11.13 -2.05 -3.39
CA SER A 30 10.31 -1.32 -4.34
C SER A 30 8.86 -1.22 -3.84
N ALA A 31 8.07 -0.30 -4.43
CA ALA A 31 6.63 -0.22 -4.20
C ALA A 31 5.91 -1.55 -4.40
N ARG A 32 6.32 -2.31 -5.43
CA ARG A 32 5.79 -3.65 -5.70
C ARG A 32 6.16 -4.65 -4.60
N ASP A 33 7.39 -4.62 -4.11
CA ASP A 33 7.85 -5.53 -3.05
C ASP A 33 7.15 -5.26 -1.72
N VAL A 34 6.94 -3.98 -1.38
CA VAL A 34 6.18 -3.57 -0.19
C VAL A 34 4.73 -4.02 -0.28
N ALA A 35 4.07 -3.76 -1.42
CA ALA A 35 2.67 -4.15 -1.63
C ALA A 35 2.50 -5.68 -1.60
N ALA A 36 3.36 -6.42 -2.30
CA ALA A 36 3.31 -7.88 -2.36
C ALA A 36 3.53 -8.51 -0.97
N SER A 37 4.50 -7.98 -0.22
CA SER A 37 4.79 -8.44 1.15
C SER A 37 3.62 -8.16 2.08
N SER A 38 3.10 -6.92 2.07
CA SER A 38 1.93 -6.53 2.88
C SER A 38 0.72 -7.44 2.61
N TRP A 39 0.41 -7.65 1.34
CA TRP A 39 -0.68 -8.53 0.92
C TRP A 39 -0.46 -9.99 1.33
N ALA A 40 0.75 -10.53 1.14
CA ALA A 40 1.05 -11.93 1.44
C ALA A 40 0.92 -12.22 2.95
N PHE A 41 1.50 -11.38 3.80
CA PHE A 41 1.39 -11.54 5.26
C PHE A 41 -0.06 -11.37 5.72
N ALA A 42 -0.77 -10.35 5.23
CA ALA A 42 -2.17 -10.16 5.58
C ALA A 42 -3.09 -11.28 5.09
N SER A 43 -2.78 -11.90 3.94
CA SER A 43 -3.57 -13.01 3.38
C SER A 43 -3.43 -14.28 4.22
N LEU A 44 -2.32 -14.45 4.92
CA LEU A 44 -2.08 -15.55 5.85
C LEU A 44 -2.54 -15.25 7.28
N ASP A 45 -3.22 -14.13 7.51
CA ASP A 45 -3.60 -13.62 8.84
C ASP A 45 -2.41 -13.51 9.80
N PHE A 46 -1.21 -13.27 9.24
CA PHE A 46 0.02 -13.08 9.99
C PHE A 46 0.26 -11.59 10.19
N PHE A 47 -0.10 -11.07 11.35
CA PHE A 47 -0.08 -9.64 11.66
C PHE A 47 0.98 -9.30 12.70
N ASP A 48 2.25 -9.37 12.30
CA ASP A 48 3.34 -8.88 13.15
C ASP A 48 3.35 -7.34 13.18
N GLU A 49 3.24 -6.76 14.38
CA GLU A 49 3.10 -5.31 14.56
C GLU A 49 4.31 -4.53 14.04
N SER A 50 5.52 -5.02 14.31
CA SER A 50 6.76 -4.36 13.90
C SER A 50 6.93 -4.38 12.38
N LEU A 51 6.61 -5.52 11.76
CA LEU A 51 6.59 -5.68 10.32
C LEU A 51 5.58 -4.74 9.65
N PHE A 52 4.33 -4.73 10.10
CA PHE A 52 3.30 -3.85 9.53
C PHE A 52 3.60 -2.38 9.80
N ALA A 53 4.14 -2.02 10.96
CA ALA A 53 4.59 -0.65 11.23
C ALA A 53 5.66 -0.22 10.21
N THR A 54 6.59 -1.11 9.86
CA THR A 54 7.63 -0.72 8.90
C THR A 54 7.18 -0.75 7.45
N LEU A 55 6.33 -1.69 7.06
CA LEU A 55 5.67 -1.66 5.75
C LEU A 55 4.82 -0.39 5.58
N ALA A 56 4.16 0.07 6.64
CA ALA A 56 3.42 1.34 6.65
C ALA A 56 4.36 2.53 6.43
N SER A 57 5.46 2.60 7.19
CA SER A 57 6.47 3.66 7.06
C SER A 57 7.09 3.73 5.66
N ALA A 58 7.47 2.57 5.11
CA ALA A 58 7.97 2.45 3.75
C ALA A 58 6.93 2.90 2.72
N SER A 59 5.67 2.50 2.90
CA SER A 59 4.56 2.89 2.02
C SER A 59 4.35 4.40 2.00
N VAL A 60 4.38 5.08 3.16
CA VAL A 60 4.29 6.54 3.22
C VAL A 60 5.42 7.20 2.43
N ALA A 61 6.67 6.76 2.62
CA ALA A 61 7.82 7.31 1.92
C ALA A 61 7.76 7.08 0.40
N LEU A 62 7.23 5.94 -0.04
CA LEU A 62 7.06 5.61 -1.45
C LEU A 62 5.87 6.33 -2.10
N CYS A 63 4.79 6.58 -1.37
CA CYS A 63 3.67 7.42 -1.82
C CYS A 63 4.16 8.85 -2.12
N ALA A 64 4.97 9.43 -1.22
CA ALA A 64 5.54 10.77 -1.42
C ALA A 64 6.44 10.90 -2.66
N ARG A 65 6.92 9.77 -3.21
CA ARG A 65 7.74 9.71 -4.43
C ARG A 65 6.93 9.39 -5.68
N GLY A 66 5.62 9.17 -5.56
CA GLY A 66 4.78 8.70 -6.67
C GLY A 66 5.19 7.31 -7.20
N ALA A 67 5.76 6.46 -6.34
CA ALA A 67 6.37 5.19 -6.77
C ALA A 67 5.37 4.04 -6.95
N PHE A 68 4.16 4.16 -6.42
CA PHE A 68 3.14 3.12 -6.50
C PHE A 68 2.27 3.25 -7.76
N ASP A 69 1.86 2.11 -8.31
CA ASP A 69 0.70 2.03 -9.20
C ASP A 69 -0.60 1.83 -8.39
N ALA A 70 -1.74 1.98 -9.06
CA ALA A 70 -3.06 1.87 -8.45
C ALA A 70 -3.30 0.52 -7.73
N ARG A 71 -2.84 -0.58 -8.35
CA ARG A 71 -2.99 -1.94 -7.81
C ARG A 71 -2.17 -2.13 -6.53
N ALA A 72 -0.94 -1.63 -6.53
CA ALA A 72 -0.05 -1.72 -5.39
C ALA A 72 -0.57 -0.87 -4.22
N LEU A 73 -1.12 0.33 -4.48
CA LEU A 73 -1.83 1.13 -3.47
C LEU A 73 -3.02 0.38 -2.88
N ALA A 74 -3.88 -0.21 -3.73
CA ALA A 74 -5.05 -0.97 -3.29
C ALA A 74 -4.65 -2.16 -2.40
N ASN A 75 -3.56 -2.87 -2.76
CA ASN A 75 -3.03 -3.99 -1.98
C ASN A 75 -2.49 -3.55 -0.61
N VAL A 76 -1.76 -2.42 -0.54
CA VAL A 76 -1.30 -1.85 0.73
C VAL A 76 -2.50 -1.45 1.60
N ALA A 77 -3.47 -0.70 1.04
CA ALA A 77 -4.66 -0.30 1.77
C ALA A 77 -5.40 -1.53 2.35
N TRP A 78 -5.65 -2.53 1.51
CA TRP A 78 -6.35 -3.76 1.89
C TRP A 78 -5.62 -4.51 3.00
N ALA A 79 -4.31 -4.72 2.84
CA ALA A 79 -3.50 -5.44 3.81
C ALA A 79 -3.51 -4.78 5.19
N HIS A 80 -3.31 -3.45 5.22
CA HIS A 80 -3.28 -2.70 6.48
C HIS A 80 -4.67 -2.51 7.10
N ALA A 81 -5.73 -2.46 6.29
CA ALA A 81 -7.11 -2.49 6.78
C ALA A 81 -7.47 -3.85 7.40
N LYS A 82 -7.00 -4.95 6.79
CA LYS A 82 -7.23 -6.30 7.28
C LYS A 82 -6.44 -6.58 8.57
N ALA A 83 -5.18 -6.17 8.62
CA ALA A 83 -4.31 -6.44 9.77
C ALA A 83 -4.75 -5.74 11.05
N ASN A 84 -5.29 -4.52 10.93
CA ASN A 84 -5.81 -3.72 12.05
C ASN A 84 -4.97 -3.81 13.35
N VAL A 85 -3.64 -3.69 13.22
CA VAL A 85 -2.74 -3.87 14.35
C VAL A 85 -2.73 -2.59 15.20
N GLY A 86 -3.15 -2.71 16.47
CA GLY A 86 -3.55 -1.60 17.34
C GLY A 86 -2.43 -0.79 18.03
N GLY A 87 -1.24 -0.70 17.42
CA GLY A 87 -0.04 -0.11 18.05
C GLY A 87 0.17 1.39 17.82
N ASP A 88 0.05 1.84 16.56
CA ASP A 88 0.37 3.20 16.15
C ASP A 88 -0.75 3.81 15.30
N GLU A 89 -1.73 4.41 15.98
CA GLU A 89 -2.83 5.14 15.33
C GLU A 89 -2.34 6.35 14.51
N ALA A 90 -1.23 6.97 14.89
CA ALA A 90 -0.68 8.11 14.17
C ALA A 90 -0.06 7.68 12.84
N GLY A 91 0.76 6.62 12.87
CA GLY A 91 1.33 5.99 11.68
C GLY A 91 0.26 5.42 10.76
N ARG A 92 -0.75 4.73 11.32
CA ARG A 92 -1.90 4.21 10.57
C ARG A 92 -2.64 5.33 9.84
N ARG A 93 -2.95 6.44 10.51
CA ARG A 93 -3.58 7.61 9.90
C ARG A 93 -2.73 8.20 8.77
N LYS A 94 -1.43 8.37 8.99
CA LYS A 94 -0.50 8.88 7.95
C LYS A 94 -0.46 7.97 6.73
N LEU A 95 -0.45 6.65 6.94
CA LEU A 95 -0.52 5.67 5.86
C LEU A 95 -1.80 5.86 5.03
N PHE A 96 -2.97 5.82 5.67
CA PHE A 96 -4.24 5.93 4.96
C PHE A 96 -4.41 7.30 4.27
N GLN A 97 -3.93 8.40 4.87
CA GLN A 97 -3.89 9.71 4.21
C GLN A 97 -3.00 9.71 2.96
N SER A 98 -1.81 9.12 3.05
CA SER A 98 -0.86 9.07 1.93
C SER A 98 -1.37 8.21 0.79
N VAL A 99 -1.98 7.06 1.14
CA VAL A 99 -2.58 6.14 0.16
C VAL A 99 -3.84 6.74 -0.45
N ALA A 100 -4.66 7.48 0.32
CA ALA A 100 -5.84 8.18 -0.22
C ALA A 100 -5.44 9.20 -1.28
N GLY A 101 -4.48 10.08 -0.98
CA GLY A 101 -3.99 11.08 -1.93
C GLY A 101 -3.46 10.42 -3.21
N ALA A 102 -2.62 9.39 -3.07
CA ALA A 102 -2.05 8.68 -4.22
C ALA A 102 -3.12 7.94 -5.05
N LEU A 103 -4.15 7.37 -4.43
CA LEU A 103 -5.26 6.72 -5.14
C LEU A 103 -6.13 7.75 -5.86
N THR A 104 -6.39 8.91 -5.25
CA THR A 104 -7.11 10.03 -5.86
C THR A 104 -6.36 10.54 -7.10
N ASP A 105 -5.03 10.71 -6.98
CA ASP A 105 -4.17 11.10 -8.09
C ASP A 105 -4.18 10.05 -9.21
N ALA A 106 -4.10 8.76 -8.86
CA ALA A 106 -4.20 7.66 -9.82
C ALA A 106 -5.54 7.65 -10.56
N CYS A 107 -6.64 7.98 -9.87
CA CYS A 107 -7.97 8.11 -10.48
C CYS A 107 -8.05 9.31 -11.43
N ALA A 108 -7.39 10.42 -11.08
CA ALA A 108 -7.39 11.65 -11.88
C ALA A 108 -6.47 11.56 -13.12
N ALA A 109 -5.38 10.78 -13.03
CA ALA A 109 -4.40 10.62 -14.10
C ALA A 109 -4.92 9.86 -15.34
N GLU A 110 -6.11 9.26 -15.26
CA GLU A 110 -6.73 8.52 -16.36
C GLU A 110 -7.10 9.45 -17.54
N PRO A 111 -6.52 9.26 -18.73
CA PRO A 111 -6.87 10.04 -19.92
C PRO A 111 -8.36 9.89 -20.25
N PHE A 112 -9.02 11.00 -20.58
CA PHE A 112 -10.41 11.02 -21.05
C PHE A 112 -10.59 10.29 -22.41
N PHE A 113 -9.51 9.91 -23.09
CA PHE A 113 -9.52 9.33 -24.43
C PHE A 113 -8.95 7.91 -24.44
N LYS A 114 -9.76 6.97 -24.95
CA LYS A 114 -9.62 5.49 -24.97
C LYS A 114 -8.48 4.94 -25.85
N ASP A 115 -7.46 5.73 -26.17
CA ASP A 115 -6.44 5.37 -27.17
C ASP A 115 -5.13 4.81 -26.58
N SER A 116 -5.02 4.64 -25.26
CA SER A 116 -3.76 4.16 -24.66
C SER A 116 -3.71 2.64 -24.59
N ALA A 117 -2.91 2.04 -25.47
CA ALA A 117 -2.59 0.60 -25.51
C ALA A 117 -1.79 0.09 -24.29
N ASN A 118 -1.82 0.77 -23.14
CA ASN A 118 -1.06 0.44 -21.94
C ASN A 118 -1.98 0.24 -20.73
N THR A 119 -2.74 -0.86 -20.78
CA THR A 119 -3.73 -1.28 -19.77
C THR A 119 -3.15 -1.55 -18.37
N ASP A 120 -1.83 -1.65 -18.22
CA ASP A 120 -1.21 -2.06 -16.96
C ASP A 120 -1.17 -0.96 -15.88
N LYS A 121 -1.32 0.31 -16.29
CA LYS A 121 -1.36 1.46 -15.37
C LYS A 121 -2.78 1.85 -14.96
N GLU A 122 -3.78 1.31 -15.63
CA GLU A 122 -5.17 1.63 -15.35
C GLU A 122 -5.65 0.95 -14.06
N MET A 123 -6.44 1.68 -13.27
CA MET A 123 -7.04 1.12 -12.06
C MET A 123 -8.16 0.14 -12.42
N SER A 124 -7.99 -1.16 -12.17
CA SER A 124 -9.03 -2.15 -12.50
C SER A 124 -10.24 -2.04 -11.58
N SER A 125 -11.39 -2.60 -11.97
CA SER A 125 -12.59 -2.64 -11.11
C SER A 125 -12.33 -3.35 -9.77
N ARG A 126 -11.41 -4.32 -9.76
CA ARG A 126 -10.96 -4.98 -8.53
C ARG A 126 -10.18 -4.02 -7.63
N ASP A 127 -9.31 -3.19 -8.20
CA ASP A 127 -8.50 -2.22 -7.46
C ASP A 127 -9.39 -1.13 -6.84
N ILE A 128 -10.40 -0.67 -7.58
CA ILE A 128 -11.43 0.26 -7.08
C ILE A 128 -12.18 -0.36 -5.89
N ALA A 129 -12.69 -1.59 -6.06
CA ALA A 129 -13.46 -2.27 -5.02
C ALA A 129 -12.62 -2.55 -3.76
N ASN A 130 -11.37 -3.01 -3.94
CA ASN A 130 -10.46 -3.27 -2.83
C ASN A 130 -10.10 -1.98 -2.07
N SER A 131 -9.91 -0.87 -2.78
CA SER A 131 -9.66 0.43 -2.18
C SER A 131 -10.87 0.88 -1.35
N ALA A 132 -12.07 0.90 -1.94
CA ALA A 132 -13.29 1.28 -1.23
C ALA A 132 -13.53 0.40 0.03
N TRP A 133 -13.38 -0.92 -0.10
CA TRP A 133 -13.51 -1.84 1.01
C TRP A 133 -12.47 -1.58 2.11
N ALA A 134 -11.20 -1.37 1.74
CA ALA A 134 -10.12 -1.14 2.68
C ALA A 134 -10.36 0.10 3.54
N PHE A 135 -10.73 1.22 2.92
CA PHE A 135 -11.00 2.48 3.62
C PHE A 135 -12.25 2.38 4.51
N ALA A 136 -13.29 1.69 4.04
CA ALA A 136 -14.48 1.40 4.86
C ALA A 136 -14.13 0.51 6.07
N LYS A 137 -13.37 -0.57 5.85
CA LYS A 137 -12.96 -1.52 6.91
C LYS A 137 -12.04 -0.87 7.93
N ALA A 138 -11.17 0.04 7.48
CA ALA A 138 -10.28 0.80 8.35
C ALA A 138 -10.99 1.91 9.14
N CYS A 139 -12.28 2.16 8.89
CA CYS A 139 -13.01 3.32 9.42
C CYS A 139 -12.30 4.64 9.11
N PHE A 140 -11.74 4.75 7.89
CA PHE A 140 -11.04 5.93 7.41
C PHE A 140 -11.76 6.49 6.18
N PRO A 141 -12.94 7.13 6.34
CA PRO A 141 -13.62 7.75 5.21
C PRO A 141 -12.82 8.94 4.68
N ASP A 142 -12.74 9.08 3.35
CA ASP A 142 -12.13 10.22 2.67
C ASP A 142 -13.01 10.60 1.47
N ASP A 143 -13.75 11.71 1.58
CA ASP A 143 -14.78 12.06 0.60
C ASP A 143 -14.19 12.23 -0.81
N ALA A 144 -13.00 12.84 -0.91
CA ALA A 144 -12.33 13.06 -2.18
C ALA A 144 -11.94 11.73 -2.86
N LEU A 145 -11.42 10.78 -2.08
CA LEU A 145 -11.12 9.44 -2.58
C LEU A 145 -12.40 8.71 -3.02
N PHE A 146 -13.47 8.73 -2.24
CA PHE A 146 -14.69 8.02 -2.58
C PHE A 146 -15.38 8.61 -3.83
N ASP A 147 -15.36 9.93 -4.01
CA ASP A 147 -15.81 10.57 -5.24
C ASP A 147 -14.92 10.20 -6.44
N ALA A 148 -13.60 10.16 -6.26
CA ALA A 148 -12.67 9.74 -7.31
C ALA A 148 -12.89 8.27 -7.73
N LEU A 149 -13.04 7.37 -6.76
CA LEU A 149 -13.34 5.95 -6.99
C LEU A 149 -14.68 5.77 -7.71
N ARG A 150 -15.71 6.54 -7.33
CA ARG A 150 -17.00 6.58 -8.03
C ARG A 150 -16.84 6.98 -9.49
N LEU A 151 -16.12 8.07 -9.78
CA LEU A 151 -15.87 8.52 -11.16
C LEU A 151 -15.10 7.49 -11.98
N CYS A 152 -14.11 6.82 -11.38
CA CYS A 152 -13.39 5.72 -12.01
C CYS A 152 -14.25 4.50 -12.29
N ALA A 153 -15.23 4.20 -11.43
CA ALA A 153 -16.17 3.10 -11.63
C ALA A 153 -17.16 3.41 -12.76
N VAL A 154 -17.75 4.61 -12.77
CA VAL A 154 -18.74 5.02 -13.79
C VAL A 154 -18.12 5.07 -15.18
N ARG A 155 -16.87 5.55 -15.33
CA ARG A 155 -16.16 5.56 -16.63
C ARG A 155 -15.96 4.15 -17.23
N ARG A 156 -16.09 3.10 -16.41
CA ARG A 156 -15.86 1.71 -16.80
C ARG A 156 -17.15 0.93 -17.04
N ASP A 157 -18.31 1.49 -16.69
CA ASP A 157 -19.61 0.93 -17.04
C ASP A 157 -19.99 1.42 -18.45
N PRO A 158 -20.17 0.54 -19.45
CA PRO A 158 -20.42 0.91 -20.84
C PRO A 158 -21.74 1.66 -21.10
#